data_AF-A0A2V2G1Z5-F1
#
_entry.id   AF-A0A2V2G1Z5-F1
#
_cell.length_a   1.000
_cell.length_b   1.000
_cell.length_c   1.000
_cell.angle_alpha   90.00
_cell.angle_beta   90.00
_cell.angle_gamma   90.00
#
_symmetry.space_group_name_H-M   'P 1'
#
loop_
_entity.id
_entity.type
_entity.pdbx_description
1 polymer ?
#
loop_
_entity_poly.entity_id
_entity_poly.type
_entity_poly.pdbx_seq_one_letter_code
_entity_poly.pdbx_strand_id
1 'polypeptide(L)'
;MKRRLSVAEAVRAASILYELNSKPEGVLALARQAELPCSDPGAEKALLREWRAFVHAAVLYGLMVQAPNIVVVEYLRVTQDMLRHEGYTPDEAERFVDEAFRAYVEPLLRTQTKECPAVFFGRLIGRELADVPPRAAAVVSGVMAMIFAAVLDKLEQYEFAAE
;
A
#
# COMPACT_ATOMS: atom_id res chain seq x y z
N MET A 1 -16.85 22.44 -0.31
CA MET A 1 -15.82 22.99 -1.21
C MET A 1 -14.58 22.13 -1.06
N LYS A 2 -14.06 21.54 -2.14
CA LYS A 2 -12.83 20.72 -2.07
C LYS A 2 -11.63 21.64 -1.80
N ARG A 3 -10.64 21.15 -1.05
CA ARG A 3 -9.39 21.90 -0.85
C ARG A 3 -8.51 21.73 -2.08
N ARG A 4 -8.09 22.83 -2.69
CA ARG A 4 -7.14 22.79 -3.80
C ARG A 4 -5.72 22.53 -3.27
N LEU A 5 -5.01 21.61 -3.92
CA LEU A 5 -3.62 21.25 -3.61
C LEU A 5 -2.73 21.55 -4.82
N SER A 6 -1.58 22.18 -4.58
CA SER A 6 -0.47 22.17 -5.54
C SER A 6 0.06 20.74 -5.74
N VAL A 7 0.85 20.51 -6.80
CA VAL A 7 1.49 19.20 -7.04
C VAL A 7 2.30 18.75 -5.82
N ALA A 8 3.10 19.66 -5.24
CA ALA A 8 3.90 19.35 -4.05
C ALA A 8 3.05 19.02 -2.82
N GLU A 9 1.92 19.71 -2.60
CA GLU A 9 0.99 19.36 -1.53
C GLU A 9 0.28 18.03 -1.78
N ALA A 10 -0.06 17.72 -3.03
CA ALA A 10 -0.70 16.48 -3.41
C ALA A 10 0.22 15.27 -3.19
N VAL A 11 1.49 15.38 -3.60
CA VAL A 11 2.51 14.35 -3.32
C VAL A 11 2.69 14.18 -1.82
N ARG A 12 2.79 15.27 -1.05
CA ARG A 12 2.85 15.18 0.43
C ARG A 12 1.62 14.51 1.02
N ALA A 13 0.42 14.83 0.54
CA ALA A 13 -0.81 14.19 1.01
C ALA A 13 -0.81 12.67 0.73
N ALA A 14 -0.36 12.27 -0.46
CA ALA A 14 -0.20 10.87 -0.83
C ALA A 14 0.86 10.14 0.02
N SER A 15 2.01 10.77 0.28
CA SER A 15 3.03 10.22 1.18
C SER A 15 2.51 10.06 2.61
N ILE A 16 1.76 11.04 3.13
CA ILE A 16 1.10 10.94 4.44
C ILE A 16 0.10 9.79 4.47
N LEU A 17 -0.71 9.62 3.41
CA LEU A 17 -1.63 8.49 3.30
C LEU A 17 -0.89 7.14 3.32
N TYR A 18 0.25 7.05 2.64
CA TYR A 18 1.10 5.87 2.72
C TYR A 18 1.63 5.64 4.14
N GLU A 19 2.22 6.66 4.76
CA GLU A 19 2.85 6.57 6.08
C GLU A 19 1.83 6.15 7.16
N LEU A 20 0.67 6.79 7.20
CA LEU A 20 -0.38 6.51 8.18
C LEU A 20 -0.85 5.05 8.12
N ASN A 21 -0.83 4.45 6.93
CA ASN A 21 -1.28 3.07 6.71
C ASN A 21 -0.12 2.05 6.71
N SER A 22 1.13 2.49 6.91
CA SER A 22 2.34 1.65 6.79
C SER A 22 3.15 1.51 8.09
N LYS A 23 2.71 2.15 9.18
CA LYS A 23 3.45 2.15 10.46
C LYS A 23 3.62 0.74 11.03
N PRO A 24 4.85 0.33 11.43
CA PRO A 24 5.11 -1.01 11.93
C PRO A 24 4.19 -1.45 13.06
N GLU A 25 3.87 -0.57 14.00
CA GLU A 25 3.04 -0.91 15.17
C GLU A 25 1.64 -1.37 14.75
N GLY A 26 1.05 -0.69 13.77
CA GLY A 26 -0.27 -1.03 13.23
C GLY A 26 -0.25 -2.34 12.44
N VAL A 27 0.77 -2.52 11.60
CA VAL A 27 0.92 -3.75 10.79
C VAL A 27 1.17 -4.97 11.67
N LEU A 28 1.99 -4.84 12.71
CA LEU A 28 2.27 -5.90 13.67
C LEU A 28 1.06 -6.21 14.58
N ALA A 29 0.25 -5.21 14.92
CA ALA A 29 -1.02 -5.44 15.61
C ALA A 29 -1.99 -6.25 14.74
N LEU A 30 -2.13 -5.86 13.46
CA LEU A 30 -2.92 -6.60 12.47
C LEU A 30 -2.44 -8.04 12.33
N ALA A 31 -1.14 -8.25 12.16
CA ALA A 31 -0.55 -9.56 11.99
C ALA A 31 -0.80 -10.47 13.21
N ARG A 32 -0.66 -9.95 14.43
CA ARG A 32 -0.99 -10.70 15.65
C ARG A 32 -2.48 -11.07 15.72
N GLN A 33 -3.36 -10.16 15.33
CA GLN A 33 -4.80 -10.42 15.29
C GLN A 33 -5.18 -11.47 14.22
N ALA A 34 -4.44 -11.51 13.12
CA ALA A 34 -4.62 -12.46 12.02
C ALA A 34 -3.72 -13.71 12.16
N GLU A 35 -3.00 -13.86 13.27
CA GLU A 35 -2.09 -14.98 13.54
C GLU A 35 -1.04 -15.19 12.42
N LEU A 36 -0.57 -14.10 11.82
CA LEU A 36 0.45 -14.11 10.77
C LEU A 36 1.87 -14.16 11.37
N PRO A 37 2.86 -14.73 10.64
CA PRO A 37 4.25 -14.71 11.07
C PRO A 37 4.79 -13.27 11.22
N CYS A 38 5.16 -12.89 12.44
CA CYS A 38 5.74 -11.57 12.73
C CYS A 38 6.65 -11.57 13.97
N SER A 39 7.06 -12.74 14.47
CA SER A 39 7.76 -12.86 15.76
C SER A 39 9.27 -12.77 15.65
N ASP A 40 9.84 -13.02 14.48
CA ASP A 40 11.26 -12.87 14.20
C ASP A 40 11.52 -11.71 13.21
N PRO A 41 12.74 -11.13 13.20
CA PRO A 41 13.05 -9.98 12.35
C PRO A 41 12.86 -10.23 10.85
N GLY A 42 13.06 -11.47 10.39
CA GLY A 42 12.88 -11.83 8.98
C GLY A 42 11.40 -11.84 8.59
N ALA A 43 10.56 -12.48 9.41
CA ALA A 43 9.11 -12.48 9.23
C ALA A 43 8.49 -11.09 9.33
N GLU A 44 8.93 -10.28 10.31
CA GLU A 44 8.52 -8.88 10.43
C GLU A 44 8.87 -8.08 9.18
N LYS A 45 10.12 -8.20 8.69
CA LYS A 45 10.55 -7.49 7.49
C LYS A 45 9.75 -7.90 6.25
N ALA A 46 9.47 -9.19 6.07
CA ALA A 46 8.66 -9.70 4.97
C ALA A 46 7.21 -9.16 5.05
N LEU A 47 6.61 -9.20 6.24
CA LEU A 47 5.27 -8.66 6.49
C LEU A 47 5.20 -7.17 6.15
N LEU A 48 6.12 -6.37 6.67
CA LEU A 48 6.15 -4.92 6.42
C LEU A 48 6.35 -4.62 4.95
N ARG A 49 7.19 -5.38 4.24
CA ARG A 49 7.39 -5.24 2.79
C ARG A 49 6.10 -5.47 2.02
N GLU A 50 5.43 -6.60 2.24
CA GLU A 50 4.20 -6.93 1.51
C GLU A 50 3.07 -5.96 1.84
N TRP A 51 2.96 -5.52 3.10
CA TRP A 51 1.95 -4.55 3.50
C TRP A 51 2.18 -3.17 2.88
N ARG A 52 3.41 -2.64 2.98
CA ARG A 52 3.80 -1.36 2.38
C ARG A 52 3.60 -1.36 0.87
N ALA A 53 3.87 -2.48 0.20
CA ALA A 53 3.64 -2.64 -1.24
C ALA A 53 2.16 -2.49 -1.60
N PHE A 54 1.27 -3.15 -0.86
CA PHE A 54 -0.17 -2.98 -1.03
C PHE A 54 -0.62 -1.53 -0.82
N VAL A 55 -0.19 -0.91 0.29
CA VAL A 55 -0.57 0.48 0.62
C VAL A 55 -0.08 1.45 -0.44
N HIS A 56 1.16 1.31 -0.91
CA HIS A 56 1.73 2.14 -1.97
C HIS A 56 0.96 1.99 -3.28
N ALA A 57 0.57 0.75 -3.65
CA ALA A 57 -0.26 0.49 -4.82
C ALA A 57 -1.67 1.08 -4.68
N ALA A 58 -2.28 1.02 -3.49
CA ALA A 58 -3.57 1.64 -3.22
C ALA A 58 -3.51 3.17 -3.38
N VAL A 59 -2.47 3.82 -2.84
CA VAL A 59 -2.26 5.27 -3.00
C VAL A 59 -2.00 5.64 -4.46
N LEU A 60 -1.15 4.88 -5.16
CA LEU A 60 -0.92 5.08 -6.60
C LEU A 60 -2.24 5.01 -7.38
N TYR A 61 -3.03 3.95 -7.16
CA TYR A 61 -4.31 3.78 -7.84
C TYR A 61 -5.24 4.95 -7.55
N GLY A 62 -5.36 5.38 -6.28
CA GLY A 62 -6.18 6.53 -5.92
C GLY A 62 -5.75 7.82 -6.60
N LEU A 63 -4.44 8.06 -6.74
CA LEU A 63 -3.92 9.19 -7.51
C LEU A 63 -4.24 9.06 -9.00
N MET A 64 -4.14 7.87 -9.59
CA MET A 64 -4.49 7.66 -10.99
C MET A 64 -5.98 7.93 -11.27
N VAL A 65 -6.86 7.68 -10.28
CA VAL A 65 -8.30 7.98 -10.40
C VAL A 65 -8.60 9.46 -10.22
N GLN A 66 -7.94 10.13 -9.27
CA GLN A 66 -8.37 11.45 -8.78
C GLN A 66 -7.49 12.63 -9.25
N ALA A 67 -6.24 12.38 -9.63
CA ALA A 67 -5.22 13.41 -9.84
C ALA A 67 -4.66 13.43 -11.27
N PRO A 68 -4.16 14.58 -11.76
CA PRO A 68 -3.43 14.67 -13.00
C PRO A 68 -2.16 13.81 -13.02
N ASN A 69 -1.76 13.36 -14.20
CA ASN A 69 -0.58 12.49 -14.40
C ASN A 69 0.71 13.05 -13.79
N ILE A 70 0.87 14.38 -13.72
CA ILE A 70 2.07 14.98 -13.10
C ILE A 70 2.18 14.61 -11.61
N VAL A 71 1.07 14.59 -10.87
CA VAL A 71 1.07 14.18 -9.46
C VAL A 71 1.44 12.70 -9.31
N VAL A 72 0.92 11.84 -10.19
CA VAL A 72 1.25 10.42 -10.23
C VAL A 72 2.75 10.21 -10.46
N VAL A 73 3.32 10.91 -11.43
CA VAL A 73 4.75 10.82 -11.76
C VAL A 73 5.62 11.33 -10.60
N GLU A 74 5.29 12.46 -10.00
CA GLU A 74 6.05 12.99 -8.85
C GLU A 74 5.94 12.08 -7.62
N TYR A 75 4.79 11.45 -7.38
CA TYR A 75 4.64 10.47 -6.31
C TYR A 75 5.53 9.25 -6.54
N LEU A 76 5.60 8.74 -7.77
CA LEU A 76 6.51 7.64 -8.12
C LEU A 76 7.99 8.05 -7.94
N ARG A 77 8.36 9.28 -8.28
CA ARG A 77 9.74 9.79 -8.10
C ARG A 77 10.20 9.78 -6.65
N VAL A 78 9.30 10.09 -5.70
CA VAL A 78 9.65 10.11 -4.27
C VAL A 78 9.68 8.71 -3.63
N THR A 79 9.31 7.65 -4.37
CA THR A 79 9.22 6.28 -3.82
C THR A 79 10.54 5.78 -3.24
N GLN A 80 11.67 6.04 -3.91
CA GLN A 80 12.98 5.62 -3.40
C GLN A 80 13.34 6.31 -2.09
N ASP A 81 13.07 7.61 -1.98
CA ASP A 81 13.33 8.36 -0.74
C ASP A 81 12.40 7.91 0.39
N MET A 82 11.11 7.66 0.08
CA MET A 82 10.16 7.07 1.02
C MET A 82 10.65 5.72 1.56
N LEU A 83 11.07 4.81 0.70
CA LEU A 83 11.58 3.49 1.13
C LEU A 83 12.88 3.62 1.92
N ARG A 84 13.76 4.57 1.58
CA ARG A 84 14.97 4.84 2.37
C ARG A 84 14.63 5.29 3.80
N HIS A 85 13.62 6.14 3.97
CA HIS A 85 13.13 6.54 5.30
C HIS A 85 12.57 5.37 6.12
N GLU A 86 12.05 4.33 5.44
CA GLU A 86 11.57 3.09 6.05
C GLU A 86 12.70 2.06 6.31
N GLY A 87 13.97 2.44 6.07
CA GLY A 87 15.14 1.62 6.34
C GLY A 87 15.53 0.63 5.23
N TYR A 88 14.98 0.77 4.02
CA TYR A 88 15.34 -0.09 2.90
C TYR A 88 16.71 0.27 2.35
N THR A 89 17.51 -0.74 2.06
CA THR A 89 18.70 -0.58 1.21
C THR A 89 18.27 -0.33 -0.24
N PRO A 90 19.15 0.21 -1.11
CA PRO A 90 18.86 0.36 -2.53
C PRO A 90 18.37 -0.94 -3.20
N ASP A 91 19.05 -2.06 -2.97
CA ASP A 91 18.68 -3.37 -3.52
C ASP A 91 17.33 -3.90 -2.99
N GLU A 92 16.95 -3.51 -1.76
CA GLU A 92 15.65 -3.84 -1.20
C GLU A 92 14.55 -2.97 -1.78
N ALA A 93 14.84 -1.70 -2.06
CA ALA A 93 13.91 -0.79 -2.72
C ALA A 93 13.65 -1.21 -4.18
N GLU A 94 14.68 -1.66 -4.90
CA GLU A 94 14.52 -2.20 -6.26
C GLU A 94 13.63 -3.44 -6.28
N ARG A 95 13.92 -4.44 -5.43
CA ARG A 95 13.05 -5.63 -5.28
C ARG A 95 11.64 -5.29 -4.82
N PHE A 96 11.48 -4.29 -3.96
CA PHE A 96 10.15 -3.81 -3.56
C PHE A 96 9.35 -3.36 -4.79
N VAL A 97 9.94 -2.54 -5.67
CA VAL A 97 9.27 -2.00 -6.86
C VAL A 97 9.00 -3.10 -7.88
N ASP A 98 10.01 -3.92 -8.19
CA ASP A 98 9.93 -4.90 -9.28
C ASP A 98 9.08 -6.12 -8.95
N GLU A 99 8.99 -6.48 -7.66
CA GLU A 99 8.27 -7.67 -7.21
C GLU A 99 7.01 -7.29 -6.41
N ALA A 100 7.18 -6.81 -5.18
CA ALA A 100 6.08 -6.71 -4.22
C ALA A 100 5.04 -5.68 -4.67
N PHE A 101 5.47 -4.47 -4.99
CA PHE A 101 4.62 -3.39 -5.46
C PHE A 101 3.90 -3.77 -6.76
N ARG A 102 4.64 -4.26 -7.75
CA ARG A 102 4.11 -4.67 -9.04
C ARG A 102 2.97 -5.69 -8.91
N ALA A 103 3.09 -6.63 -7.98
CA ALA A 103 2.08 -7.66 -7.73
C ALA A 103 0.72 -7.09 -7.27
N TYR A 104 0.69 -5.93 -6.62
CA TYR A 104 -0.57 -5.28 -6.23
C TYR A 104 -1.07 -4.26 -7.26
N VAL A 105 -0.19 -3.66 -8.06
CA VAL A 105 -0.61 -2.72 -9.13
C VAL A 105 -1.48 -3.42 -10.16
N GLU A 106 -1.12 -4.64 -10.59
CA GLU A 106 -1.86 -5.37 -11.61
C GLU A 106 -3.35 -5.60 -11.28
N PRO A 107 -3.73 -6.21 -10.14
CA PRO A 107 -5.13 -6.40 -9.79
C PRO A 107 -5.87 -5.08 -9.57
N LEU A 108 -5.22 -4.06 -9.01
CA LEU A 108 -5.85 -2.74 -8.81
C LEU A 108 -6.21 -2.07 -10.14
N LEU A 109 -5.29 -2.08 -11.13
CA LEU A 109 -5.55 -1.52 -12.46
C LEU A 109 -6.65 -2.26 -13.23
N ARG A 110 -6.82 -3.56 -12.96
CA ARG A 110 -7.92 -4.38 -13.52
C ARG A 110 -9.22 -4.24 -12.74
N THR A 111 -9.31 -3.35 -11.75
CA THR A 111 -10.46 -3.21 -10.84
C THR A 111 -10.80 -4.49 -10.08
N GLN A 112 -9.82 -5.38 -9.91
CA GLN A 112 -9.90 -6.65 -9.21
C GLN A 112 -9.35 -6.53 -7.78
N THR A 113 -9.75 -5.49 -7.05
CA THR A 113 -9.27 -5.21 -5.67
C THR A 113 -9.48 -6.38 -4.71
N LYS A 114 -10.52 -7.20 -4.96
CA LYS A 114 -10.79 -8.45 -4.23
C LYS A 114 -9.68 -9.51 -4.33
N GLU A 115 -8.76 -9.38 -5.27
CA GLU A 115 -7.64 -10.31 -5.47
C GLU A 115 -6.41 -9.93 -4.62
N CYS A 116 -6.31 -8.69 -4.12
CA CYS A 116 -5.18 -8.24 -3.32
C CYS A 116 -4.91 -9.10 -2.06
N PRO A 117 -5.93 -9.61 -1.33
CA PRO A 117 -5.68 -10.52 -0.21
C PRO A 117 -5.04 -11.84 -0.66
N ALA A 118 -5.45 -12.40 -1.80
CA ALA A 118 -4.85 -13.61 -2.35
C ALA A 118 -3.38 -13.39 -2.71
N VAL A 119 -3.06 -12.24 -3.33
CA VAL A 119 -1.67 -11.81 -3.59
C VAL A 119 -0.88 -11.73 -2.29
N PHE A 120 -1.45 -11.12 -1.25
CA PHE A 120 -0.79 -10.94 0.04
C PHE A 120 -0.44 -12.26 0.72
N PHE A 121 -1.40 -13.17 0.88
CA PHE A 121 -1.12 -14.46 1.53
C PHE A 121 -0.22 -15.35 0.68
N GLY A 122 -0.38 -15.34 -0.64
CA GLY A 122 0.49 -16.08 -1.55
C GLY A 122 1.94 -15.63 -1.44
N ARG A 123 2.20 -14.33 -1.39
CA ARG A 123 3.55 -13.78 -1.29
C ARG A 123 4.15 -13.85 0.11
N LEU A 124 3.34 -13.65 1.15
CA LEU A 124 3.82 -13.61 2.53
C LEU A 124 4.09 -15.01 3.10
N ILE A 125 3.16 -15.95 2.89
CA ILE A 125 3.20 -17.28 3.54
C ILE A 125 3.08 -18.44 2.55
N GLY A 126 3.05 -18.19 1.24
CA GLY A 126 2.98 -19.24 0.22
C GLY A 126 1.66 -20.01 0.22
N ARG A 127 0.56 -19.41 0.68
CA ARG A 127 -0.75 -20.06 0.75
C ARG A 127 -1.76 -19.42 -0.19
N GLU A 128 -2.57 -20.25 -0.82
CA GLU A 128 -3.77 -19.79 -1.49
C GLU A 128 -4.78 -19.29 -0.47
N LEU A 129 -5.59 -18.30 -0.84
CA LEU A 129 -6.57 -17.69 0.05
C LEU A 129 -7.57 -18.72 0.62
N ALA A 130 -7.87 -19.79 -0.14
CA ALA A 130 -8.74 -20.87 0.29
C ALA A 130 -8.17 -21.70 1.47
N ASP A 131 -6.84 -21.73 1.62
CA ASP A 131 -6.13 -22.48 2.67
C ASP A 131 -5.75 -21.61 3.88
N VAL A 132 -6.09 -20.32 3.84
CA VAL A 132 -5.87 -19.39 4.93
C VAL A 132 -7.00 -19.53 5.96
N PRO A 133 -6.71 -19.55 7.28
CA PRO A 133 -7.76 -19.56 8.29
C PRO A 133 -8.80 -18.45 8.05
N PRO A 134 -10.12 -18.74 8.08
CA PRO A 134 -11.16 -17.78 7.69
C PRO A 134 -11.10 -16.46 8.46
N ARG A 135 -10.71 -16.51 9.74
CA ARG A 135 -10.52 -15.32 10.58
C ARG A 135 -9.38 -14.44 10.06
N ALA A 136 -8.23 -15.03 9.74
CA ALA A 136 -7.08 -14.30 9.20
C ALA A 136 -7.42 -13.67 7.84
N ALA A 137 -8.06 -14.46 6.95
CA ALA A 137 -8.52 -13.99 5.65
C ALA A 137 -9.48 -12.81 5.78
N ALA A 138 -10.47 -12.90 6.68
CA ALA A 138 -11.45 -11.84 6.90
C ALA A 138 -10.81 -10.56 7.46
N VAL A 139 -9.92 -10.69 8.45
CA VAL A 139 -9.24 -9.56 9.08
C VAL A 139 -8.37 -8.80 8.07
N VAL A 140 -7.48 -9.50 7.35
CA VAL A 140 -6.59 -8.87 6.37
C VAL A 140 -7.38 -8.27 5.21
N SER A 141 -8.33 -9.02 4.65
CA SER A 141 -9.16 -8.54 3.53
C SER A 141 -9.98 -7.32 3.92
N GLY A 142 -10.57 -7.33 5.12
CA GLY A 142 -11.33 -6.20 5.65
C GLY A 142 -10.48 -4.95 5.79
N VAL A 143 -9.28 -5.06 6.37
CA VAL A 143 -8.38 -3.90 6.53
C VAL A 143 -7.86 -3.40 5.18
N MET A 144 -7.51 -4.30 4.26
CA MET A 144 -7.13 -3.89 2.89
C MET A 144 -8.25 -3.12 2.20
N ALA A 145 -9.49 -3.62 2.27
CA ALA A 145 -10.65 -2.95 1.70
C ALA A 145 -10.89 -1.57 2.35
N MET A 146 -10.78 -1.47 3.68
CA MET A 146 -10.91 -0.21 4.41
C MET A 146 -9.85 0.81 4.01
N ILE A 147 -8.58 0.40 3.89
CA ILE A 147 -7.49 1.29 3.46
C ILE A 147 -7.73 1.78 2.04
N PHE A 148 -8.08 0.87 1.14
CA PHE A 148 -8.33 1.22 -0.25
C PHE A 148 -9.49 2.23 -0.39
N ALA A 149 -10.61 1.98 0.30
CA ALA A 149 -11.73 2.92 0.35
C ALA A 149 -11.32 4.26 0.97
N ALA A 150 -10.63 4.25 2.12
CA ALA A 150 -10.19 5.46 2.79
C ALA A 150 -9.24 6.32 1.94
N VAL A 151 -8.35 5.68 1.17
CA VAL A 151 -7.46 6.38 0.22
C VAL A 151 -8.27 7.06 -0.87
N LEU A 152 -9.20 6.34 -1.50
CA LEU A 152 -10.07 6.91 -2.55
C LEU A 152 -10.91 8.07 -2.03
N ASP A 153 -11.60 7.84 -0.91
CA ASP A 153 -12.46 8.84 -0.27
C ASP A 153 -11.66 10.08 0.13
N LYS A 154 -10.42 9.89 0.61
CA LYS A 154 -9.59 11.03 1.03
C LYS A 154 -9.08 11.83 -0.16
N LEU A 155 -8.62 11.17 -1.21
CA LEU A 155 -8.14 11.85 -2.41
C LEU A 155 -9.27 12.56 -3.15
N GLU A 156 -10.49 12.00 -3.15
CA GLU A 156 -11.67 12.65 -3.72
C GLU A 156 -11.99 14.01 -3.07
N GLN A 157 -11.61 14.24 -1.82
CA GLN A 157 -11.87 15.51 -1.11
C GLN A 157 -11.00 16.68 -1.62
N TYR A 158 -10.00 16.42 -2.47
CA TYR A 158 -9.09 17.42 -2.98
C TYR A 158 -9.39 17.80 -4.44
N GLU A 159 -9.03 19.02 -4.78
CA GLU A 159 -8.89 19.47 -6.16
C GLU A 159 -7.40 19.57 -6.47
N PHE A 160 -6.92 18.82 -7.46
CA PHE A 160 -5.49 18.76 -7.78
C PHE A 160 -5.15 19.78 -8.86
N ALA A 161 -4.26 20.71 -8.54
CA ALA A 161 -3.73 21.62 -9.55
C ALA A 161 -2.85 20.86 -10.54
N ALA A 162 -2.94 21.23 -11.82
CA ALA A 162 -2.05 20.71 -12.87
C ALA A 162 -0.72 21.48 -12.94
N GLU A 163 -0.66 22.67 -12.31
CA GLU A 163 0.46 23.63 -12.26
C GLU A 163 0.50 24.33 -10.89
#